data_AF-A0A5N5T1F3-F1
#
_entry.id   AF-A0A5N5T1F3-F1
#
_cell.length_a   1.000
_cell.length_b   1.000
_cell.length_c   1.000
_cell.angle_alpha   90.00
_cell.angle_beta   90.00
_cell.angle_gamma   90.00
#
_symmetry.space_group_name_H-M   'P 1'
#
loop_
_entity.id
_entity.type
_entity.pdbx_description
1 polymer ?
#
loop_
_entity_poly.entity_id
_entity_poly.type
_entity_poly.pdbx_seq_one_letter_code
_entity_poly.pdbx_strand_id
1 'polypeptide(L)'
;MSFTSSFLISITSLTSFFHESPKTAFAASVGAGIVIYYLLEVVKEKYWPTPWCFESRAQTILASFFRSRLPIINYKRDIFKLRDGGEVCIDWLDPVQNSKVPSEEDSSPIVVLLPGLTGHSQSEYVKSFVFAAHSTARTYCAANSDDLEEILGHIKKMYPKSEGCCYWYISRRHDSWKLLSNPRSKKPRQYLEAAMSKTIREFDSRFTAVQFGFKDVEDYYRTACLPGKLHEIKVPLVCLSAADDPFQPIHGIPYEEARQSSHVGIIITSRGGHIGFMEGILPTNRYFSDRLYAQLLHGIFTDYDSLLKAQRECDDFQMLDDQIRQ
;
A
#
# COMPACT_ATOMS: atom_id res chain seq x y z
N MET A 1 -9.47 -29.40 32.19
CA MET A 1 -9.60 -30.06 30.87
C MET A 1 -11.01 -29.86 30.36
N SER A 2 -11.21 -29.03 29.34
CA SER A 2 -12.13 -29.24 28.23
C SER A 2 -12.08 -28.02 27.33
N PHE A 3 -11.06 -28.01 26.46
CA PHE A 3 -11.06 -27.23 25.24
C PHE A 3 -11.91 -28.02 24.23
N THR A 4 -13.04 -27.49 23.79
CA THR A 4 -13.65 -27.73 22.46
C THR A 4 -15.04 -27.11 22.42
N SER A 5 -15.18 -25.95 21.76
CA SER A 5 -16.29 -25.65 20.84
C SER A 5 -16.18 -24.20 20.38
N SER A 6 -15.39 -23.96 19.34
CA SER A 6 -15.40 -22.70 18.59
C SER A 6 -14.93 -22.99 17.17
N PHE A 7 -15.65 -23.86 16.44
CA PHE A 7 -15.48 -24.06 15.00
C PHE A 7 -16.75 -24.70 14.42
N LEU A 8 -17.89 -24.04 14.58
CA LEU A 8 -19.08 -24.32 13.77
C LEU A 8 -19.29 -23.10 12.89
N ILE A 9 -18.75 -23.16 11.67
CA ILE A 9 -19.12 -22.25 10.59
C ILE A 9 -20.60 -22.52 10.32
N SER A 10 -21.46 -21.58 10.66
CA SER A 10 -22.90 -21.74 10.45
C SER A 10 -23.20 -22.03 8.98
N ILE A 11 -24.10 -22.98 8.71
CA ILE A 11 -24.53 -23.35 7.34
C ILE A 11 -25.08 -22.12 6.57
N THR A 12 -25.59 -21.11 7.29
CA THR A 12 -25.99 -19.80 6.74
C THR A 12 -24.80 -18.98 6.19
N SER A 13 -23.62 -19.06 6.81
CA SER A 13 -22.39 -18.42 6.33
C SER A 13 -21.93 -19.01 5.00
N LEU A 14 -21.94 -20.35 4.89
CA LEU A 14 -21.56 -21.06 3.67
C LEU A 14 -22.51 -20.80 2.49
N THR A 15 -23.82 -20.77 2.75
CA THR A 15 -24.81 -20.46 1.70
C THR A 15 -24.70 -19.01 1.22
N SER A 16 -24.43 -18.04 2.10
CA SER A 16 -24.14 -16.65 1.71
C SER A 16 -22.85 -16.52 0.88
N PHE A 17 -21.81 -17.30 1.22
CA PHE A 17 -20.53 -17.33 0.50
C PHE A 17 -20.68 -17.80 -0.95
N PHE A 18 -21.54 -18.79 -1.22
CA PHE A 18 -21.80 -19.25 -2.59
C PHE A 18 -22.80 -18.37 -3.35
N HIS A 19 -23.65 -17.62 -2.64
CA HIS A 19 -24.68 -16.79 -3.28
C HIS A 19 -24.14 -15.43 -3.76
N GLU A 20 -23.21 -14.82 -3.03
CA GLU A 20 -22.48 -13.63 -3.47
C GLU A 20 -21.27 -14.04 -4.31
N SER A 21 -21.39 -14.01 -5.64
CA SER A 21 -20.22 -14.14 -6.50
C SER A 21 -19.22 -13.01 -6.19
N PRO A 22 -17.95 -13.31 -5.85
CA PRO A 22 -16.96 -12.28 -5.64
C PRO A 22 -16.75 -11.53 -6.94
N LYS A 23 -16.81 -10.21 -6.85
CA LYS A 23 -16.62 -9.29 -7.96
C LYS A 23 -15.31 -8.56 -7.74
N THR A 24 -14.44 -8.62 -8.72
CA THR A 24 -13.32 -7.68 -8.83
C THR A 24 -13.80 -6.56 -9.72
N ALA A 25 -14.03 -5.39 -9.14
CA ALA A 25 -14.34 -4.17 -9.86
C ALA A 25 -13.04 -3.42 -10.14
N PHE A 26 -13.01 -2.74 -11.27
CA PHE A 26 -11.85 -1.97 -11.68
C PHE A 26 -12.27 -0.53 -11.97
N ALA A 27 -11.49 0.40 -11.45
CA ALA A 27 -11.70 1.82 -11.62
C ALA A 27 -10.40 2.48 -12.09
N ALA A 28 -10.28 2.61 -13.40
CA ALA A 28 -9.29 3.46 -14.04
C ALA A 28 -9.84 3.96 -15.37
N SER A 29 -9.16 4.92 -15.99
CA SER A 29 -9.38 5.24 -17.40
C SER A 29 -9.19 4.00 -18.28
N VAL A 30 -9.67 4.08 -19.52
CA VAL A 30 -9.50 3.00 -20.51
C VAL A 30 -8.01 2.67 -20.69
N GLY A 31 -7.12 3.67 -20.77
CA GLY A 31 -5.68 3.48 -20.90
C GLY A 31 -5.02 2.80 -19.70
N ALA A 32 -5.21 3.35 -18.50
CA ALA A 32 -4.68 2.72 -17.28
C ALA A 32 -5.27 1.31 -17.07
N GLY A 33 -6.52 1.09 -17.47
CA GLY A 33 -7.20 -0.19 -17.37
C GLY A 33 -6.67 -1.26 -18.31
N ILE A 34 -6.35 -0.90 -19.54
CA ILE A 34 -5.71 -1.81 -20.50
C ILE A 34 -4.34 -2.22 -19.96
N VAL A 35 -3.52 -1.27 -19.52
CA VAL A 35 -2.20 -1.54 -18.95
C VAL A 35 -2.28 -2.53 -17.79
N ILE A 36 -3.16 -2.26 -16.82
CA ILE A 36 -3.35 -3.13 -15.66
C ILE A 36 -3.86 -4.51 -16.07
N TYR A 37 -4.79 -4.59 -17.03
CA TYR A 37 -5.32 -5.85 -17.53
C TYR A 37 -4.27 -6.70 -18.25
N TYR A 38 -3.38 -6.10 -19.03
CA TYR A 38 -2.32 -6.82 -19.74
C TYR A 38 -1.20 -7.29 -18.81
N LEU A 39 -0.84 -6.47 -17.82
CA LEU A 39 0.23 -6.81 -16.89
C LEU A 39 -0.17 -7.81 -15.81
N LEU A 40 -1.37 -7.66 -15.28
CA LEU A 40 -1.76 -8.33 -14.05
C LEU A 40 -2.74 -9.45 -14.38
N GLU A 41 -2.22 -10.63 -14.77
CA GLU A 41 -3.04 -11.83 -14.97
C GLU A 41 -3.94 -12.13 -13.76
N VAL A 42 -3.49 -11.80 -12.55
CA VAL A 42 -4.27 -11.97 -11.31
C VAL A 42 -5.58 -11.18 -11.31
N VAL A 43 -5.69 -10.06 -12.05
CA VAL A 43 -6.94 -9.30 -12.12
C VAL A 43 -7.97 -9.93 -13.05
N LYS A 44 -7.53 -10.85 -13.93
CA LYS A 44 -8.43 -11.63 -14.80
C LYS A 44 -9.08 -12.78 -14.06
N GLU A 45 -8.49 -13.18 -12.93
CA GLU A 45 -9.00 -14.21 -12.04
C GLU A 45 -10.05 -13.64 -11.06
N LYS A 46 -10.99 -14.49 -10.65
CA LYS A 46 -11.88 -14.15 -9.54
C LYS A 46 -11.14 -14.39 -8.22
N TYR A 47 -11.03 -13.35 -7.40
CA TYR A 47 -10.54 -13.50 -6.03
C TYR A 47 -11.57 -14.26 -5.18
N TRP A 48 -11.15 -15.37 -4.58
CA TRP A 48 -11.96 -16.13 -3.62
C TRP A 48 -11.31 -16.09 -2.24
N PRO A 49 -11.95 -15.46 -1.25
CA PRO A 49 -11.42 -15.47 0.09
C PRO A 49 -11.43 -16.88 0.66
N THR A 50 -10.52 -17.17 1.59
CA THR A 50 -10.47 -18.44 2.31
C THR A 50 -11.87 -18.78 2.87
N PRO A 51 -12.50 -19.91 2.48
CA PRO A 51 -13.93 -20.15 2.73
C PRO A 51 -14.39 -20.13 4.20
N TRP A 52 -13.48 -20.42 5.12
CA TRP A 52 -13.73 -20.38 6.58
C TRP A 52 -13.30 -19.07 7.25
N CYS A 53 -12.69 -18.17 6.49
CA CYS A 53 -12.20 -16.85 6.91
C CYS A 53 -12.61 -15.81 5.86
N PHE A 54 -13.90 -15.75 5.52
CA PHE A 54 -14.39 -14.85 4.48
C PHE A 54 -14.87 -13.49 5.05
N GLU A 55 -15.10 -13.41 6.37
CA GLU A 55 -15.49 -12.19 7.06
C GLU A 55 -14.31 -11.22 7.18
N SER A 56 -14.57 -9.94 6.97
CA SER A 56 -13.56 -8.87 6.83
C SER A 56 -12.62 -8.71 8.04
N ARG A 57 -13.18 -8.68 9.25
CA ARG A 57 -12.40 -8.51 10.49
C ARG A 57 -11.58 -9.77 10.78
N ALA A 58 -12.19 -10.94 10.57
CA ALA A 58 -11.51 -12.22 10.68
C ALA A 58 -10.32 -12.28 9.71
N GLN A 59 -10.49 -11.90 8.45
CA GLN A 59 -9.39 -11.82 7.49
C GLN A 59 -8.28 -10.88 7.94
N THR A 60 -8.63 -9.68 8.42
CA THR A 60 -7.66 -8.67 8.87
C THR A 60 -6.78 -9.19 10.01
N ILE A 61 -7.36 -9.90 10.98
CA ILE A 61 -6.65 -10.45 12.13
C ILE A 61 -5.90 -11.73 11.77
N LEU A 62 -6.60 -12.69 11.14
CA LEU A 62 -6.05 -14.00 10.85
C LEU A 62 -4.96 -13.95 9.79
N ALA A 63 -5.03 -13.05 8.81
CA ALA A 63 -3.95 -12.86 7.85
C ALA A 63 -2.64 -12.49 8.54
N SER A 64 -2.70 -11.59 9.54
CA SER A 64 -1.55 -11.23 10.36
C SER A 64 -1.03 -12.44 11.14
N PHE A 65 -1.92 -13.24 11.73
CA PHE A 65 -1.54 -14.47 12.43
C PHE A 65 -0.86 -15.50 11.52
N PHE A 66 -1.38 -15.77 10.32
CA PHE A 66 -0.80 -16.75 9.41
C PHE A 66 0.52 -16.28 8.81
N ARG A 67 0.61 -14.99 8.43
CA ARG A 67 1.86 -14.37 7.96
C ARG A 67 2.90 -14.21 9.07
N SER A 68 2.52 -14.22 10.35
CA SER A 68 3.49 -14.18 11.46
C SER A 68 4.46 -15.38 11.43
N ARG A 69 4.08 -16.48 10.76
CA ARG A 69 4.92 -17.67 10.52
C ARG A 69 5.99 -17.47 9.45
N LEU A 70 5.98 -16.35 8.73
CA LEU A 70 7.06 -15.99 7.82
C LEU A 70 8.36 -15.82 8.62
N PRO A 71 9.48 -16.38 8.14
CA PRO A 71 10.75 -16.30 8.84
C PRO A 71 11.20 -14.84 8.99
N ILE A 72 12.04 -14.59 10.00
CA ILE A 72 12.66 -13.28 10.20
C ILE A 72 13.60 -13.03 9.03
N ILE A 73 13.49 -11.85 8.42
CA ILE A 73 14.34 -11.45 7.32
C ILE A 73 15.54 -10.68 7.89
N ASN A 74 16.76 -11.08 7.52
CA ASN A 74 17.96 -10.39 7.98
C ASN A 74 18.25 -9.19 7.08
N TYR A 75 17.78 -8.01 7.51
CA TYR A 75 18.06 -6.75 6.83
C TYR A 75 19.37 -6.13 7.31
N LYS A 76 20.08 -5.44 6.42
CA LYS A 76 21.11 -4.47 6.81
C LYS A 76 20.42 -3.15 7.11
N ARG A 77 20.51 -2.66 8.35
CA ARG A 77 19.93 -1.38 8.75
C ARG A 77 20.95 -0.25 8.67
N ASP A 78 20.61 0.80 7.93
CA ASP A 78 21.28 2.09 7.97
C ASP A 78 20.36 3.10 8.67
N ILE A 79 20.90 4.04 9.46
CA ILE A 79 20.10 5.10 10.11
C ILE A 79 20.42 6.41 9.41
N PHE A 80 19.42 7.00 8.78
CA PHE A 80 19.54 8.25 8.05
C PHE A 80 19.03 9.40 8.91
N LYS A 81 19.92 10.36 9.20
CA LYS A 81 19.55 11.57 9.94
C LYS A 81 19.16 12.68 8.96
N LEU A 82 17.94 13.18 9.15
CA LEU A 82 17.30 14.20 8.33
C LEU A 82 17.74 15.60 8.71
N ARG A 83 17.51 16.56 7.80
CA ARG A 83 17.87 17.98 7.99
C ARG A 83 17.26 18.61 9.24
N ASP A 84 16.07 18.19 9.61
CA ASP A 84 15.35 18.69 10.80
C ASP A 84 15.72 17.94 12.09
N GLY A 85 16.72 17.07 12.03
CA GLY A 85 17.21 16.28 13.16
C GLY A 85 16.43 14.99 13.41
N GLY A 86 15.42 14.68 12.59
CA GLY A 86 14.78 13.37 12.57
C GLY A 86 15.69 12.24 12.17
N GLU A 87 15.25 11.01 12.43
CA GLU A 87 15.94 9.81 12.00
C GLU A 87 14.97 8.87 11.30
N VAL A 88 15.39 8.34 10.17
CA VAL A 88 14.68 7.28 9.45
C VAL A 88 15.58 6.06 9.34
N CYS A 89 15.03 4.91 9.68
CA CYS A 89 15.73 3.65 9.50
C CYS A 89 15.55 3.15 8.06
N ILE A 90 16.66 2.72 7.47
CA ILE A 90 16.73 2.15 6.13
C ILE A 90 17.10 0.66 6.22
N ASP A 91 16.14 -0.26 6.07
CA ASP A 91 16.37 -1.71 6.09
C ASP A 91 16.52 -2.29 4.67
N TRP A 92 17.74 -2.71 4.33
CA TRP A 92 18.10 -3.26 3.03
C TRP A 92 18.04 -4.78 2.99
N LEU A 93 17.45 -5.33 1.93
CA LEU A 93 17.63 -6.71 1.52
C LEU A 93 18.27 -6.77 0.13
N ASP A 94 19.49 -7.27 0.07
CA ASP A 94 20.21 -7.54 -1.17
C ASP A 94 20.03 -9.02 -1.55
N PRO A 95 19.45 -9.33 -2.73
CA PRO A 95 19.30 -10.71 -3.19
C PRO A 95 20.66 -11.40 -3.42
N VAL A 96 21.74 -10.63 -3.66
CA VAL A 96 23.09 -11.18 -3.80
C VAL A 96 23.81 -11.08 -2.45
N GLN A 97 23.46 -11.97 -1.52
CA GLN A 97 24.27 -12.16 -0.31
C GLN A 97 25.64 -12.75 -0.68
N ASN A 98 26.61 -11.89 -1.01
CA ASN A 98 28.05 -12.11 -0.83
C ASN A 98 28.94 -10.89 -1.17
N SER A 99 28.38 -9.77 -1.61
CA SER A 99 29.18 -8.57 -1.88
C SER A 99 29.05 -7.59 -0.71
N LYS A 100 30.07 -7.56 0.17
CA LYS A 100 30.27 -6.39 1.03
C LYS A 100 30.49 -5.20 0.10
N VAL A 101 29.66 -4.17 0.25
CA VAL A 101 29.65 -2.91 -0.51
C VAL A 101 28.94 -3.02 -1.87
N PRO A 102 28.01 -2.09 -2.19
CA PRO A 102 27.53 -1.91 -3.57
C PRO A 102 28.74 -1.70 -4.48
N SER A 103 28.95 -2.56 -5.47
CA SER A 103 29.84 -2.16 -6.56
C SER A 103 29.16 -1.00 -7.29
N GLU A 104 29.90 0.05 -7.64
CA GLU A 104 29.42 1.16 -8.49
C GLU A 104 28.95 0.70 -9.89
N GLU A 105 29.02 -0.60 -10.16
CA GLU A 105 28.64 -1.28 -11.40
C GLU A 105 27.29 -1.99 -11.31
N ASP A 106 26.67 -2.11 -10.12
CA ASP A 106 25.38 -2.78 -10.02
C ASP A 106 24.23 -1.89 -10.53
N SER A 107 23.58 -2.35 -11.58
CA SER A 107 22.41 -1.73 -12.22
C SER A 107 21.09 -2.37 -11.79
N SER A 108 21.10 -3.25 -10.77
CA SER A 108 19.89 -3.94 -10.31
C SER A 108 18.81 -2.93 -9.88
N PRO A 109 17.53 -3.18 -10.25
CA PRO A 109 16.45 -2.28 -9.89
C PRO A 109 16.23 -2.21 -8.37
N ILE A 110 15.70 -1.08 -7.91
CA ILE A 110 15.42 -0.82 -6.49
C ILE A 110 13.90 -0.72 -6.28
N VAL A 111 13.40 -1.45 -5.29
CA VAL A 111 12.02 -1.40 -4.83
C VAL A 111 11.98 -0.80 -3.44
N VAL A 112 11.20 0.26 -3.29
CA VAL A 112 10.97 0.93 -2.02
C VAL A 112 9.58 0.57 -1.52
N LEU A 113 9.54 -0.23 -0.46
CA LEU A 113 8.37 -0.55 0.33
C LEU A 113 8.18 0.51 1.42
N LEU A 114 6.98 1.07 1.52
CA LEU A 114 6.64 2.01 2.57
C LEU A 114 5.55 1.38 3.45
N PRO A 115 5.88 0.91 4.67
CA PRO A 115 4.89 0.40 5.60
C PRO A 115 3.87 1.47 5.98
N GLY A 116 2.67 1.02 6.34
CA GLY A 116 1.66 1.88 6.95
C GLY A 116 2.00 2.27 8.39
N LEU A 117 1.11 3.05 9.02
CA LEU A 117 1.25 3.53 10.39
C LEU A 117 1.54 2.38 11.37
N THR A 118 2.55 2.55 12.23
CA THR A 118 3.10 1.54 13.17
C THR A 118 3.79 0.33 12.52
N GLY A 119 3.85 0.26 11.19
CA GLY A 119 4.56 -0.80 10.48
C GLY A 119 6.07 -0.57 10.43
N HIS A 120 6.80 -1.65 10.17
CA HIS A 120 8.26 -1.69 10.02
C HIS A 120 8.65 -2.80 9.04
N SER A 121 9.94 -2.94 8.75
CA SER A 121 10.46 -3.97 7.82
C SER A 121 10.08 -5.40 8.19
N GLN A 122 10.00 -5.71 9.48
CA GLN A 122 9.56 -7.02 9.98
C GLN A 122 8.03 -7.20 10.07
N SER A 123 7.22 -6.19 9.74
CA SER A 123 5.77 -6.34 9.69
C SER A 123 5.38 -7.42 8.67
N GLU A 124 4.34 -8.17 9.00
CA GLU A 124 4.01 -9.44 8.35
C GLU A 124 3.69 -9.27 6.86
N TYR A 125 2.96 -8.22 6.50
CA TYR A 125 2.64 -7.89 5.11
C TYR A 125 3.89 -7.43 4.33
N VAL A 126 4.80 -6.69 4.98
CA VAL A 126 6.08 -6.26 4.37
C VAL A 126 6.93 -7.49 4.06
N LYS A 127 7.05 -8.43 5.01
CA LYS A 127 7.75 -9.70 4.77
C LYS A 127 7.13 -10.47 3.60
N SER A 128 5.79 -10.53 3.53
CA SER A 128 5.06 -11.18 2.42
C SER A 128 5.48 -10.61 1.06
N PHE A 129 5.52 -9.27 0.95
CA PHE A 129 5.94 -8.59 -0.28
C PHE A 129 7.42 -8.78 -0.59
N VAL A 130 8.28 -8.75 0.42
CA VAL A 130 9.71 -9.00 0.23
C VAL A 130 9.96 -10.42 -0.29
N PHE A 131 9.24 -11.42 0.23
CA PHE A 131 9.29 -12.79 -0.31
C PHE A 131 8.75 -12.87 -1.74
N ALA A 132 7.69 -12.13 -2.06
CA ALA A 132 7.12 -12.07 -3.40
C ALA A 132 8.05 -11.36 -4.42
N ALA A 133 8.88 -10.41 -3.97
CA ALA A 133 9.83 -9.66 -4.80
C ALA A 133 11.17 -10.38 -5.05
N HIS A 134 11.52 -11.37 -4.22
CA HIS A 134 12.89 -11.90 -4.04
C HIS A 134 13.59 -12.37 -5.34
N SER A 135 12.85 -12.58 -6.43
CA SER A 135 13.40 -12.96 -7.74
C SER A 135 13.84 -11.81 -8.65
N THR A 136 13.63 -10.53 -8.31
CA THR A 136 13.76 -9.45 -9.32
C THR A 136 14.42 -8.14 -8.88
N ALA A 137 14.41 -7.75 -7.60
CA ALA A 137 14.92 -6.42 -7.23
C ALA A 137 15.44 -6.33 -5.78
N ARG A 138 16.29 -5.32 -5.53
CA ARG A 138 16.68 -4.90 -4.17
C ARG A 138 15.45 -4.31 -3.48
N THR A 139 15.11 -4.73 -2.26
CA THR A 139 13.95 -4.20 -1.53
C THR A 139 14.38 -3.37 -0.31
N TYR A 140 13.66 -2.29 -0.06
CA TYR A 140 13.91 -1.33 1.03
C TYR A 140 12.60 -1.00 1.77
N CYS A 141 12.63 -0.72 3.08
CA CYS A 141 11.46 -0.34 3.90
C CYS A 141 11.64 0.99 4.67
N ALA A 142 10.86 2.05 4.37
CA ALA A 142 10.94 3.36 5.06
C ALA A 142 9.73 3.68 5.95
N ALA A 143 9.97 4.00 7.23
CA ALA A 143 8.91 4.21 8.21
C ALA A 143 8.24 5.62 8.20
N ASN A 144 8.72 6.57 7.40
CA ASN A 144 8.19 7.95 7.36
C ASN A 144 8.21 8.50 5.91
N SER A 145 7.05 9.00 5.45
CA SER A 145 6.80 9.42 4.06
C SER A 145 7.01 10.91 3.79
N ASP A 146 7.00 11.77 4.82
CA ASP A 146 7.17 13.22 4.61
C ASP A 146 8.63 13.55 4.29
N ASP A 147 9.52 12.69 4.75
CA ASP A 147 10.96 12.70 4.52
C ASP A 147 11.36 11.87 3.28
N LEU A 148 10.38 11.37 2.52
CA LEU A 148 10.60 10.45 1.40
C LEU A 148 11.47 11.07 0.33
N GLU A 149 11.28 12.34 -0.03
CA GLU A 149 12.10 13.01 -1.05
C GLU A 149 13.59 13.01 -0.67
N GLU A 150 13.92 13.26 0.60
CA GLU A 150 15.30 13.26 1.08
C GLU A 150 15.91 11.85 1.05
N ILE A 151 15.11 10.85 1.44
CA ILE A 151 15.52 9.43 1.39
C ILE A 151 15.74 8.99 -0.06
N LEU A 152 14.84 9.33 -0.97
CA LEU A 152 14.96 8.99 -2.40
C LEU A 152 16.17 9.66 -3.03
N GLY A 153 16.43 10.93 -2.67
CA GLY A 153 17.65 11.63 -3.06
C GLY A 153 18.91 10.92 -2.55
N HIS A 154 18.89 10.45 -1.29
CA HIS A 154 19.99 9.69 -0.70
C HIS A 154 20.23 8.35 -1.43
N ILE A 155 19.16 7.59 -1.69
CA ILE A 155 19.22 6.30 -2.39
C ILE A 155 19.75 6.49 -3.82
N LYS A 156 19.24 7.48 -4.56
CA LYS A 156 19.68 7.78 -5.93
C LYS A 156 21.15 8.19 -5.98
N LYS A 157 21.65 8.88 -4.95
CA LYS A 157 23.07 9.22 -4.83
C LYS A 157 23.93 7.98 -4.53
N MET A 158 23.43 7.03 -3.74
CA MET A 158 24.13 5.80 -3.41
C MET A 158 24.16 4.82 -4.59
N TYR A 159 23.10 4.79 -5.40
CA TYR A 159 22.93 3.89 -6.54
C TYR A 159 22.58 4.69 -7.81
N PRO A 160 23.54 5.42 -8.41
CA PRO A 160 23.26 6.27 -9.56
C PRO A 160 22.92 5.49 -10.85
N LYS A 161 23.26 4.20 -10.92
CA LYS A 161 23.07 3.33 -12.10
C LYS A 161 21.87 2.38 -12.01
N SER A 162 21.15 2.34 -10.89
CA SER A 162 19.94 1.53 -10.79
C SER A 162 18.80 2.21 -11.55
N GLU A 163 18.39 1.67 -12.69
CA GLU A 163 17.21 2.12 -13.43
C GLU A 163 15.94 1.59 -12.76
N GLY A 164 14.94 2.45 -12.54
CA GLY A 164 13.64 2.07 -11.99
C GLY A 164 13.62 1.98 -10.46
N CYS A 165 13.06 3.00 -9.82
CA CYS A 165 12.59 2.91 -8.44
C CYS A 165 11.09 2.63 -8.44
N CYS A 166 10.68 1.44 -8.03
CA CYS A 166 9.26 1.12 -7.82
C CYS A 166 8.87 1.47 -6.40
N TYR A 167 7.83 2.31 -6.26
CA TYR A 167 7.29 2.73 -4.97
C TYR A 167 6.03 1.93 -4.65
N TRP A 168 5.97 1.34 -3.47
CA TRP A 168 4.74 0.79 -2.93
C TRP A 168 4.36 1.55 -1.67
N TYR A 169 3.19 2.20 -1.70
CA TYR A 169 2.71 3.11 -0.67
C TYR A 169 1.33 2.67 -0.17
N ILE A 170 1.22 2.48 1.14
CA ILE A 170 -0.07 2.39 1.84
C ILE A 170 -0.24 3.70 2.63
N SER A 171 -1.36 4.39 2.42
CA SER A 171 -1.51 5.81 2.76
C SER A 171 -1.73 6.13 4.26
N ARG A 172 -0.81 6.97 4.79
CA ARG A 172 -0.79 7.99 5.88
C ARG A 172 -1.60 7.78 7.19
N ARG A 173 -1.09 8.21 8.38
CA ARG A 173 -0.63 9.58 8.73
C ARG A 173 0.48 9.71 9.81
N HIS A 174 1.32 10.73 9.61
CA HIS A 174 2.13 11.59 10.52
C HIS A 174 2.87 11.01 11.75
N ASP A 175 4.19 11.21 11.72
CA ASP A 175 5.11 10.96 12.83
C ASP A 175 4.87 11.89 14.04
N SER A 176 4.67 11.27 15.19
CA SER A 176 4.36 11.90 16.48
C SER A 176 5.61 12.37 17.25
N TRP A 177 6.82 12.15 16.73
CA TRP A 177 8.04 12.24 17.55
C TRP A 177 8.76 13.60 17.49
N LYS A 178 8.69 14.33 16.37
CA LYS A 178 9.35 15.65 16.21
C LYS A 178 8.63 16.83 16.89
N LEU A 179 7.45 16.59 17.46
CA LEU A 179 6.68 17.66 18.12
C LEU A 179 7.00 17.83 19.61
N LEU A 180 7.70 16.88 20.22
CA LEU A 180 8.13 16.99 21.62
C LEU A 180 9.27 18.01 21.81
N SER A 181 9.94 18.41 20.73
CA SER A 181 11.08 19.35 20.75
C SER A 181 10.77 20.73 20.16
N ASN A 182 9.57 20.98 19.61
CA ASN A 182 9.22 22.30 19.10
C ASN A 182 8.89 23.27 20.26
N PRO A 183 9.65 24.35 20.50
CA PRO A 183 9.37 25.31 21.57
C PRO A 183 8.10 26.14 21.35
N ARG A 184 7.46 26.07 20.16
CA ARG A 184 6.13 26.63 19.89
C ARG A 184 4.98 25.68 20.20
N SER A 185 5.25 24.41 20.54
CA SER A 185 4.19 23.49 20.98
C SER A 185 3.70 23.94 22.36
N LYS A 186 2.40 24.24 22.46
CA LYS A 186 1.79 24.59 23.74
C LYS A 186 1.83 23.35 24.64
N LYS A 187 2.70 23.36 25.67
CA LYS A 187 2.65 22.36 26.77
C LYS A 187 1.27 22.39 27.46
N PRO A 188 0.98 21.48 28.40
CA PRO A 188 0.46 20.11 28.29
C PRO A 188 -1.07 20.06 28.53
N ARG A 189 -1.84 21.04 28.03
CA ARG A 189 -3.31 21.07 28.22
C ARG A 189 -4.08 20.15 27.26
N GLN A 190 -3.52 19.90 26.06
CA GLN A 190 -4.19 19.15 25.00
C GLN A 190 -4.18 17.63 25.18
N TYR A 191 -3.15 17.05 25.84
CA TYR A 191 -3.07 15.59 25.98
C TYR A 191 -4.21 15.00 26.81
N LEU A 192 -4.64 15.70 27.87
CA LEU A 192 -5.76 15.28 28.69
C LEU A 192 -7.08 15.36 27.93
N GLU A 193 -7.30 16.44 27.17
CA GLU A 193 -8.50 16.60 26.34
C GLU A 193 -8.54 15.60 25.18
N ALA A 194 -7.38 15.30 24.59
CA ALA A 194 -7.20 14.28 23.56
C ALA A 194 -7.45 12.87 24.11
N ALA A 195 -6.93 12.56 25.30
CA ALA A 195 -7.16 11.28 25.98
C ALA A 195 -8.63 11.05 26.36
N MET A 196 -9.41 12.13 26.51
CA MET A 196 -10.86 12.09 26.73
C MET A 196 -11.67 11.95 25.43
N SER A 197 -11.03 11.79 24.27
CA SER A 197 -11.73 11.64 22.99
C SER A 197 -12.40 10.27 22.90
N LYS A 198 -13.65 10.25 22.44
CA LYS A 198 -14.42 9.00 22.25
C LYS A 198 -14.43 8.51 20.81
N THR A 199 -14.00 9.37 19.88
CA THR A 199 -13.93 9.07 18.45
C THR A 199 -12.60 9.53 17.89
N ILE A 200 -12.17 8.92 16.78
CA ILE A 200 -10.96 9.34 16.04
C ILE A 200 -11.10 10.81 15.61
N ARG A 201 -12.29 11.24 15.18
CA ARG A 201 -12.54 12.64 14.80
C ARG A 201 -12.41 13.62 15.96
N GLU A 202 -12.85 13.24 17.17
CA GLU A 202 -12.61 14.05 18.36
C GLU A 202 -11.12 14.13 18.69
N PHE A 203 -10.41 13.01 18.60
CA PHE A 203 -8.97 12.98 18.81
C PHE A 203 -8.25 13.87 17.79
N ASP A 204 -8.61 13.75 16.52
CA ASP A 204 -8.06 14.58 15.45
C ASP A 204 -8.39 16.06 15.65
N SER A 205 -9.60 16.40 16.10
CA SER A 205 -9.96 17.79 16.37
C SER A 205 -9.22 18.39 17.57
N ARG A 206 -8.99 17.61 18.63
CA ARG A 206 -8.41 18.10 19.90
C ARG A 206 -6.89 18.03 19.91
N PHE A 207 -6.34 17.05 19.20
CA PHE A 207 -4.91 16.79 19.12
C PHE A 207 -4.39 17.08 17.73
N THR A 208 -4.73 16.26 16.74
CA THR A 208 -4.02 16.25 15.46
C THR A 208 -4.09 17.60 14.72
N ALA A 209 -5.28 18.14 14.49
CA ALA A 209 -5.48 19.41 13.81
C ALA A 209 -4.71 20.55 14.50
N VAL A 210 -4.79 20.60 15.84
CA VAL A 210 -4.13 21.67 16.61
C VAL A 210 -2.62 21.51 16.62
N GLN A 211 -2.15 20.28 16.79
CA GLN A 211 -0.74 19.94 16.87
C GLN A 211 0.01 20.25 15.59
N PHE A 212 -0.63 20.01 14.45
CA PHE A 212 -0.08 20.27 13.12
C PHE A 212 -0.47 21.65 12.55
N GLY A 213 -1.13 22.50 13.34
CA GLY A 213 -1.45 23.88 12.97
C GLY A 213 -2.51 24.02 11.88
N PHE A 214 -3.36 23.01 11.69
CA PHE A 214 -4.54 23.11 10.84
C PHE A 214 -5.58 24.05 11.46
N LYS A 215 -6.36 24.71 10.61
CA LYS A 215 -7.42 25.62 11.07
C LYS A 215 -8.43 24.90 11.96
N ASP A 216 -8.84 23.70 11.54
CA ASP A 216 -9.78 22.82 12.22
C ASP A 216 -9.64 21.39 11.68
N VAL A 217 -10.46 20.46 12.20
CA VAL A 217 -10.44 19.05 11.78
C VAL A 217 -10.86 18.86 10.31
N GLU A 218 -11.67 19.77 9.77
CA GLU A 218 -12.10 19.71 8.37
C GLU A 218 -10.99 20.13 7.43
N ASP A 219 -10.25 21.18 7.78
CA ASP A 219 -9.04 21.59 7.08
C ASP A 219 -7.98 20.48 7.07
N TYR A 220 -7.79 19.82 8.22
CA TYR A 220 -6.94 18.64 8.34
C TYR A 220 -7.39 17.49 7.41
N TYR A 221 -8.67 17.10 7.42
CA TYR A 221 -9.17 16.03 6.56
C TYR A 221 -9.12 16.40 5.09
N ARG A 222 -9.53 17.61 4.71
CA ARG A 222 -9.39 18.10 3.33
C ARG A 222 -7.95 18.04 2.84
N THR A 223 -6.99 18.36 3.71
CA THR A 223 -5.57 18.35 3.34
C THR A 223 -5.00 16.94 3.21
N ALA A 224 -5.35 15.98 4.06
CA ALA A 224 -4.73 14.66 3.98
C ALA A 224 -5.55 13.57 3.30
N CYS A 225 -6.84 13.79 3.04
CA CYS A 225 -7.62 12.88 2.21
C CYS A 225 -7.25 13.07 0.73
N LEU A 226 -7.34 11.98 -0.04
CA LEU A 226 -7.03 11.93 -1.46
C LEU A 226 -8.11 12.48 -2.42
N PRO A 227 -9.42 12.46 -2.12
CA PRO A 227 -10.43 12.96 -3.04
C PRO A 227 -10.16 14.39 -3.50
N GLY A 228 -10.22 14.60 -4.81
CA GLY A 228 -9.93 15.87 -5.49
C GLY A 228 -8.44 16.12 -5.77
N LYS A 229 -7.55 15.16 -5.49
CA LYS A 229 -6.09 15.28 -5.69
C LYS A 229 -5.48 14.21 -6.58
N LEU A 230 -6.25 13.24 -7.10
CA LEU A 230 -5.68 12.18 -7.94
C LEU A 230 -5.10 12.73 -9.24
N HIS A 231 -5.58 13.90 -9.70
CA HIS A 231 -5.05 14.61 -10.86
C HIS A 231 -3.60 15.11 -10.66
N GLU A 232 -3.11 15.21 -9.42
CA GLU A 232 -1.72 15.58 -9.11
C GLU A 232 -0.75 14.42 -9.38
N ILE A 233 -1.24 13.18 -9.46
CA ILE A 233 -0.42 11.99 -9.68
C ILE A 233 -0.03 11.91 -11.16
N LYS A 234 1.28 12.04 -11.44
CA LYS A 234 1.86 12.03 -12.79
C LYS A 234 2.66 10.76 -13.11
N VAL A 235 2.69 9.82 -12.19
CA VAL A 235 3.37 8.52 -12.35
C VAL A 235 2.34 7.41 -12.27
N PRO A 236 2.53 6.28 -13.00
CA PRO A 236 1.63 5.15 -12.90
C PRO A 236 1.46 4.67 -11.45
N LEU A 237 0.22 4.56 -11.00
CA LEU A 237 -0.17 4.12 -9.67
C LEU A 237 -1.24 3.04 -9.77
N VAL A 238 -0.98 1.89 -9.14
CA VAL A 238 -1.96 0.81 -8.97
C VAL A 238 -2.30 0.69 -7.49
N CYS A 239 -3.58 0.83 -7.15
CA CYS A 239 -4.09 0.63 -5.80
C CYS A 239 -4.90 -0.66 -5.72
N LEU A 240 -4.77 -1.38 -4.61
CA LEU A 240 -5.65 -2.50 -4.26
C LEU A 240 -6.48 -2.11 -3.04
N SER A 241 -7.78 -2.37 -3.09
CA SER A 241 -8.71 -2.11 -1.99
C SER A 241 -9.77 -3.19 -1.91
N ALA A 242 -10.35 -3.38 -0.73
CA ALA A 242 -11.48 -4.28 -0.52
C ALA A 242 -12.74 -3.47 -0.18
N ALA A 243 -13.87 -3.82 -0.79
CA ALA A 243 -15.16 -3.19 -0.54
C ALA A 243 -15.68 -3.47 0.88
N ASP A 244 -15.23 -4.56 1.51
CA ASP A 244 -15.59 -4.95 2.87
C ASP A 244 -14.58 -4.50 3.94
N ASP A 245 -13.60 -3.66 3.59
CA ASP A 245 -12.60 -3.13 4.53
C ASP A 245 -13.30 -2.42 5.73
N PRO A 246 -12.99 -2.81 6.99
CA PRO A 246 -13.68 -2.27 8.16
C PRO A 246 -13.18 -0.87 8.55
N PHE A 247 -12.08 -0.40 7.97
CA PHE A 247 -11.45 0.90 8.22
C PHE A 247 -11.58 1.85 7.02
N GLN A 248 -11.59 1.34 5.79
CA GLN A 248 -11.76 2.12 4.56
C GLN A 248 -13.11 1.80 3.89
N PRO A 249 -14.19 2.55 4.21
CA PRO A 249 -15.49 2.27 3.61
C PRO A 249 -15.47 2.57 2.10
N ILE A 250 -16.28 1.83 1.33
CA ILE A 250 -16.30 1.92 -0.14
C ILE A 250 -16.53 3.33 -0.69
N HIS A 251 -17.33 4.15 0.00
CA HIS A 251 -17.60 5.54 -0.42
C HIS A 251 -16.40 6.47 -0.20
N GLY A 252 -15.42 6.06 0.60
CA GLY A 252 -14.16 6.78 0.79
C GLY A 252 -13.12 6.49 -0.31
N ILE A 253 -13.37 5.49 -1.17
CA ILE A 253 -12.47 5.15 -2.29
C ILE A 253 -12.80 6.08 -3.48
N PRO A 254 -11.84 6.87 -3.99
CA PRO A 254 -12.08 7.85 -5.06
C PRO A 254 -12.09 7.19 -6.45
N TYR A 255 -12.93 6.15 -6.63
CA TYR A 255 -12.93 5.35 -7.85
C TYR A 255 -13.47 6.10 -9.08
N GLU A 256 -14.39 7.05 -8.91
CA GLU A 256 -14.86 7.88 -10.04
C GLU A 256 -13.77 8.84 -10.54
N GLU A 257 -12.97 9.40 -9.62
CA GLU A 257 -11.84 10.25 -9.99
C GLU A 257 -10.72 9.42 -10.64
N ALA A 258 -10.48 8.21 -10.17
CA ALA A 258 -9.53 7.28 -10.79
C ALA A 258 -9.95 6.91 -12.23
N ARG A 259 -11.25 6.77 -12.52
CA ARG A 259 -11.74 6.54 -13.90
C ARG A 259 -11.38 7.65 -14.89
N GLN A 260 -11.13 8.85 -14.41
CA GLN A 260 -10.76 10.00 -15.22
C GLN A 260 -9.24 10.17 -15.33
N SER A 261 -8.46 9.40 -14.58
CA SER A 261 -7.00 9.49 -14.58
C SER A 261 -6.37 8.50 -15.55
N SER A 262 -5.44 8.97 -16.39
CA SER A 262 -4.57 8.11 -17.21
C SER A 262 -3.44 7.44 -16.42
N HIS A 263 -3.24 7.82 -15.16
CA HIS A 263 -2.11 7.36 -14.35
C HIS A 263 -2.52 6.50 -13.16
N VAL A 264 -3.77 6.59 -12.71
CA VAL A 264 -4.23 5.92 -11.48
C VAL A 264 -5.24 4.83 -11.82
N GLY A 265 -4.96 3.60 -11.39
CA GLY A 265 -5.92 2.51 -11.42
C GLY A 265 -6.17 1.92 -10.05
N ILE A 266 -7.44 1.72 -9.70
CA ILE A 266 -7.87 1.14 -8.43
C ILE A 266 -8.57 -0.19 -8.69
N ILE A 267 -7.99 -1.26 -8.14
CA ILE A 267 -8.56 -2.60 -8.13
C ILE A 267 -9.35 -2.76 -6.82
N ILE A 268 -10.64 -3.04 -6.95
CA ILE A 268 -11.56 -3.18 -5.81
C ILE A 268 -12.10 -4.60 -5.78
N THR A 269 -11.70 -5.39 -4.80
CA THR A 269 -12.28 -6.71 -4.58
C THR A 269 -13.52 -6.59 -3.68
N SER A 270 -14.51 -7.46 -3.87
CA SER A 270 -15.69 -7.50 -2.99
C SER A 270 -15.36 -7.89 -1.54
N ARG A 271 -14.25 -8.62 -1.36
CA ARG A 271 -13.77 -9.15 -0.09
C ARG A 271 -12.27 -8.95 0.04
N GLY A 272 -11.75 -8.95 1.25
CA GLY A 272 -10.31 -8.91 1.50
C GLY A 272 -9.95 -8.34 2.87
N GLY A 273 -10.91 -7.71 3.56
CA GLY A 273 -10.63 -6.98 4.80
C GLY A 273 -9.64 -5.84 4.57
N HIS A 274 -8.98 -5.38 5.63
CA HIS A 274 -8.09 -4.23 5.54
C HIS A 274 -6.76 -4.55 4.85
N ILE A 275 -6.13 -5.65 5.26
CA ILE A 275 -4.84 -6.14 4.76
C ILE A 275 -4.85 -7.67 4.57
N GLY A 276 -6.04 -8.25 4.50
CA GLY A 276 -6.26 -9.69 4.55
C GLY A 276 -5.91 -10.37 3.23
N PHE A 277 -6.78 -10.23 2.23
CA PHE A 277 -6.64 -10.79 0.88
C PHE A 277 -6.28 -12.28 0.85
N MET A 278 -6.63 -13.02 1.90
CA MET A 278 -6.31 -14.44 2.07
C MET A 278 -7.03 -15.27 1.01
N GLU A 279 -6.36 -16.23 0.39
CA GLU A 279 -6.96 -17.13 -0.59
C GLU A 279 -6.58 -18.59 -0.32
N GLY A 280 -7.37 -19.52 -0.88
CA GLY A 280 -7.19 -20.96 -0.71
C GLY A 280 -7.76 -21.51 0.60
N ILE A 281 -7.85 -22.86 0.67
CA ILE A 281 -8.36 -23.59 1.84
C ILE A 281 -7.36 -23.51 3.00
N LEU A 282 -6.07 -23.59 2.69
CA LEU A 282 -4.98 -23.38 3.62
C LEU A 282 -4.19 -22.16 3.15
N PRO A 283 -4.36 -20.99 3.77
CA PRO A 283 -3.73 -19.75 3.35
C PRO A 283 -2.22 -19.81 3.63
N THR A 284 -1.43 -20.28 2.66
CA THR A 284 0.02 -20.42 2.75
C THR A 284 0.73 -19.23 2.07
N ASN A 285 0.82 -18.09 2.77
CA ASN A 285 1.69 -16.93 2.46
C ASN A 285 1.79 -16.48 0.99
N ARG A 286 0.76 -16.73 0.19
CA ARG A 286 0.67 -16.35 -1.21
C ARG A 286 -0.73 -15.84 -1.43
N TYR A 287 -0.99 -14.68 -0.86
CA TYR A 287 -2.30 -14.06 -0.87
C TYR A 287 -2.51 -13.31 -2.18
N PHE A 288 -3.76 -12.93 -2.46
CA PHE A 288 -4.09 -12.21 -3.69
C PHE A 288 -3.24 -10.93 -3.84
N SER A 289 -3.04 -10.20 -2.74
CA SER A 289 -2.17 -9.03 -2.67
C SER A 289 -0.72 -9.33 -3.06
N ASP A 290 -0.20 -10.50 -2.67
CA ASP A 290 1.19 -10.87 -2.88
C ASP A 290 1.43 -11.25 -4.36
N ARG A 291 0.46 -11.93 -4.98
CA ARG A 291 0.50 -12.25 -6.42
C ARG A 291 0.40 -11.00 -7.28
N LEU A 292 -0.51 -10.09 -6.93
CA LEU A 292 -0.66 -8.80 -7.60
C LEU A 292 0.63 -7.99 -7.53
N TYR A 293 1.21 -7.89 -6.34
CA TYR A 293 2.47 -7.21 -6.14
C TYR A 293 3.61 -7.85 -6.95
N ALA A 294 3.75 -9.18 -6.93
CA ALA A 294 4.77 -9.88 -7.71
C ALA A 294 4.65 -9.65 -9.22
N GLN A 295 3.43 -9.74 -9.76
CA GLN A 295 3.17 -9.51 -11.18
C GLN A 295 3.42 -8.06 -11.58
N LEU A 296 3.07 -7.11 -10.72
CA LEU A 296 3.33 -5.70 -10.95
C LEU A 296 4.85 -5.43 -11.01
N LEU A 297 5.61 -5.92 -10.04
CA LEU A 297 7.07 -5.76 -10.05
C LEU A 297 7.72 -6.42 -11.27
N HIS A 298 7.28 -7.64 -11.61
CA HIS A 298 7.77 -8.33 -12.79
C HIS A 298 7.51 -7.48 -14.03
N GLY A 299 6.25 -7.09 -14.28
CA GLY A 299 5.89 -6.28 -15.44
C GLY A 299 6.63 -4.95 -15.53
N ILE A 300 6.89 -4.28 -14.39
CA ILE A 300 7.65 -3.04 -14.38
C ILE A 300 9.13 -3.27 -14.73
N PHE A 301 9.76 -4.36 -14.26
CA PHE A 301 11.20 -4.56 -14.49
C PHE A 301 11.54 -5.39 -15.73
N THR A 302 10.59 -6.14 -16.30
CA THR A 302 10.80 -6.93 -17.52
C THR A 302 10.16 -6.34 -18.76
N ASP A 303 9.00 -5.68 -18.61
CA ASP A 303 8.16 -5.24 -19.72
C ASP A 303 7.93 -3.72 -19.74
N TYR A 304 8.84 -2.94 -19.15
CA TYR A 304 8.69 -1.47 -18.99
C TYR A 304 8.47 -0.73 -20.31
N ASP A 305 9.19 -1.12 -21.37
CA ASP A 305 9.03 -0.49 -22.68
C ASP A 305 7.66 -0.82 -23.30
N SER A 306 7.18 -2.04 -23.07
CA SER A 306 5.82 -2.46 -23.45
C SER A 306 4.75 -1.69 -22.67
N LEU A 307 5.03 -1.35 -21.40
CA LEU A 307 4.17 -0.53 -20.56
C LEU A 307 4.01 0.90 -21.07
N LEU A 308 5.14 1.54 -21.36
CA LEU A 308 5.16 2.89 -21.92
C LEU A 308 4.50 2.93 -23.29
N LYS A 309 4.71 1.89 -24.11
CA LYS A 309 4.07 1.77 -25.42
C LYS A 309 2.55 1.60 -25.29
N ALA A 310 2.09 0.70 -24.43
CA ALA A 310 0.65 0.47 -24.22
C ALA A 310 -0.06 1.71 -23.66
N GLN A 311 0.59 2.47 -22.78
CA GLN A 311 0.04 3.75 -22.28
C GLN A 311 -0.09 4.77 -23.41
N ARG A 312 0.97 4.98 -24.21
CA ARG A 312 0.96 5.94 -25.34
C ARG A 312 -0.07 5.60 -26.41
N GLU A 313 -0.14 4.33 -26.82
CA GLU A 313 -1.09 3.89 -27.84
C GLU A 313 -2.55 4.11 -27.40
N CYS A 314 -2.84 4.03 -26.11
CA CYS A 314 -4.20 4.25 -25.62
C CYS A 314 -4.55 5.74 -25.47
N ASP A 315 -3.61 6.57 -25.00
CA ASP A 315 -3.78 8.02 -24.96
C ASP A 315 -4.03 8.58 -26.38
N ASP A 316 -3.27 8.10 -27.38
CA ASP A 316 -3.45 8.48 -28.79
C ASP A 316 -4.83 8.06 -29.34
N PHE A 317 -5.31 6.87 -28.97
CA PHE A 317 -6.62 6.36 -29.40
C PHE A 317 -7.78 7.17 -28.79
N GLN A 318 -7.67 7.57 -27.52
CA GLN A 318 -8.67 8.44 -26.89
C GLN A 318 -8.71 9.84 -27.52
N MET A 319 -7.55 10.44 -27.82
CA MET A 319 -7.50 11.72 -28.52
C MET A 319 -8.17 11.66 -29.90
N LEU A 320 -8.03 10.53 -30.61
CA LEU A 320 -8.66 10.32 -31.92
C LEU A 320 -10.18 10.16 -31.83
N ASP A 321 -10.70 9.40 -30.85
CA ASP A 321 -12.17 9.24 -30.64
C ASP A 321 -12.82 10.57 -30.24
N ASP A 322 -12.17 11.37 -29.39
CA ASP A 322 -12.67 12.69 -28.99
C ASP A 322 -12.69 13.69 -30.17
N GLN A 323 -11.73 13.60 -31.10
CA GLN A 323 -11.72 14.40 -32.33
C GLN A 323 -12.80 13.97 -33.34
N ILE A 324 -13.12 12.68 -33.42
CA ILE A 324 -14.17 12.15 -34.31
C ILE A 324 -15.57 12.51 -33.80
N ARG A 325 -15.73 12.73 -32.49
CA ARG A 325 -17.01 13.05 -31.84
C ARG A 325 -17.38 14.54 -31.81
N GLN A 326 -16.47 15.43 -32.21
CA GLN A 326 -16.71 16.89 -32.34
C GLN A 326 -17.23 17.26 -33.74
#